data_AF-W1XRS4-F1
#
_entry.id   AF-W1XRS4-F1
#
_cell.length_a   1.000
_cell.length_b   1.000
_cell.length_c   1.000
_cell.angle_alpha   90.00
_cell.angle_beta   90.00
_cell.angle_gamma   90.00
#
_symmetry.space_group_name_H-M   'P 1'
#
loop_
_entity.id
_entity.type
_entity.pdbx_description
1 polymer ?
#
loop_
_entity_poly.entity_id
_entity_poly.type
_entity_poly.pdbx_seq_one_letter_code
_entity_poly.pdbx_strand_id
1 'polypeptide(L)'
;LIADMQAKGFSIMDVPVGRTSANAITGTLLLLAGGTAEQVERATPILMAMGSELINSGGPGMGIRVKLINNYMSIALNALSAEAAVLCEAL
;
A
#
# COMPACT_ATOMS: atom_id res chain seq x y z
N LEU A 1 -0.40 11.82 -14.13
CA LEU A 1 -1.74 11.74 -13.51
C LEU A 1 -1.93 12.74 -12.37
N ILE A 2 -1.21 12.62 -11.24
CA ILE A 2 -1.44 13.50 -10.07
C ILE A 2 -1.32 14.98 -10.43
N ALA A 3 -0.20 15.36 -11.06
CA ALA A 3 0.03 16.73 -11.53
C ALA A 3 -1.04 17.19 -12.55
N ASP A 4 -1.42 16.31 -13.48
CA ASP A 4 -2.42 16.63 -14.51
C ASP A 4 -3.81 16.88 -13.91
N MET A 5 -4.18 16.15 -12.87
CA MET A 5 -5.45 16.34 -12.16
C MET A 5 -5.43 17.62 -11.33
N GLN A 6 -4.30 17.92 -10.69
CA GLN A 6 -4.10 19.18 -9.96
C GLN A 6 -4.22 20.40 -10.88
N ALA A 7 -3.64 20.34 -12.09
CA ALA A 7 -3.78 21.39 -13.11
C ALA A 7 -5.24 21.63 -13.55
N LYS A 8 -6.11 20.63 -13.38
CA LYS A 8 -7.55 20.70 -13.65
C LYS A 8 -8.38 21.05 -12.40
N GLY A 9 -7.74 21.39 -11.28
CA GLY A 9 -8.41 21.76 -10.03
C GLY A 9 -8.86 20.57 -9.16
N PHE A 10 -8.44 19.34 -9.47
CA PHE A 10 -8.77 18.16 -8.67
C PHE A 10 -7.70 17.84 -7.64
N SER A 11 -8.11 17.40 -6.46
CA SER A 11 -7.24 16.89 -5.41
C SER A 11 -7.21 15.35 -5.48
N ILE A 12 -6.04 14.78 -5.70
CA ILE A 12 -5.85 13.33 -5.85
C ILE A 12 -4.74 12.83 -4.92
N MET A 13 -4.99 11.68 -4.28
CA MET A 13 -4.05 10.95 -3.43
C MET A 13 -4.15 9.46 -3.78
N ASP A 14 -3.08 8.71 -3.56
CA ASP A 14 -3.07 7.27 -3.71
C ASP A 14 -3.08 6.60 -2.34
N VAL A 15 -3.89 5.53 -2.19
CA VAL A 15 -3.96 4.75 -0.95
C VAL A 15 -4.00 3.26 -1.28
N PRO A 16 -2.86 2.64 -1.65
CA PRO A 16 -2.83 1.19 -1.79
C PRO A 16 -3.14 0.51 -0.47
N VAL A 17 -3.80 -0.64 -0.57
CA VAL A 17 -4.19 -1.44 0.59
C VAL A 17 -3.26 -2.64 0.78
N GLY A 18 -3.00 -2.98 2.03
CA GLY A 18 -2.32 -4.20 2.46
C GLY A 18 -3.28 -5.20 3.10
N ARG A 19 -2.74 -6.37 3.46
CA ARG A 19 -3.46 -7.51 4.03
C ARG A 19 -4.40 -8.18 3.03
N THR A 20 -5.32 -9.02 3.52
CA THR A 20 -6.11 -9.96 2.71
C THR A 20 -7.54 -9.46 2.48
N SER A 21 -8.28 -10.14 1.60
CA SER A 21 -9.72 -9.91 1.40
C SER A 21 -10.54 -10.11 2.69
N ALA A 22 -10.13 -11.03 3.57
CA ALA A 22 -10.78 -11.20 4.88
C ALA A 22 -10.63 -9.95 5.76
N ASN A 23 -9.51 -9.24 5.63
CA ASN A 23 -9.31 -7.95 6.31
C ASN A 23 -10.18 -6.85 5.72
N ALA A 24 -10.42 -6.86 4.41
CA ALA A 24 -11.38 -5.94 3.79
C ALA A 24 -12.79 -6.14 4.35
N ILE A 25 -13.25 -7.39 4.48
CA ILE A 25 -14.57 -7.72 5.02
C ILE A 25 -14.71 -7.27 6.48
N THR A 26 -13.67 -7.44 7.28
CA THR A 26 -13.68 -7.10 8.71
C THR A 26 -13.35 -5.64 9.00
N GLY A 27 -13.08 -4.82 7.98
CA GLY A 27 -12.69 -3.41 8.15
C GLY A 27 -11.30 -3.24 8.80
N THR A 28 -10.41 -4.21 8.63
CA THR A 28 -9.07 -4.25 9.25
C THR A 28 -7.95 -4.16 8.23
N LEU A 29 -8.17 -3.46 7.11
CA LEU A 29 -7.12 -3.19 6.12
C LEU A 29 -5.96 -2.37 6.70
N LEU A 30 -4.77 -2.58 6.11
CA LEU A 30 -3.64 -1.67 6.22
C LEU A 30 -3.71 -0.69 5.05
N LEU A 31 -3.60 0.61 5.32
CA LEU A 31 -3.74 1.66 4.32
C LEU A 31 -2.44 2.45 4.18
N LEU A 32 -1.92 2.58 2.97
CA LEU A 32 -0.66 3.28 2.68
C LEU A 32 -0.94 4.62 2.00
N ALA A 33 -1.09 5.69 2.76
CA ALA A 33 -1.52 6.98 2.21
C ALA A 33 -0.36 7.78 1.60
N GLY A 34 -0.41 8.03 0.30
CA GLY A 34 0.48 8.95 -0.43
C GLY A 34 -0.26 10.22 -0.83
N GLY A 35 0.03 11.33 -0.15
CA GLY A 35 -0.66 12.60 -0.36
C GLY A 35 -0.09 13.73 0.47
N THR A 36 -0.65 14.93 0.37
CA THR A 36 -0.30 16.03 1.28
C THR A 36 -0.87 15.77 2.69
N ALA A 37 -0.35 16.46 3.70
CA ALA A 37 -0.83 16.31 5.07
C ALA A 37 -2.34 16.60 5.19
N GLU A 38 -2.82 17.63 4.50
CA GLU A 38 -4.23 18.02 4.49
C GLU A 38 -5.11 16.98 3.79
N GLN A 39 -4.62 16.36 2.72
CA GLN A 39 -5.33 15.27 2.05
C GLN A 39 -5.48 14.05 2.96
N VAL A 40 -4.38 13.66 3.64
CA VAL A 40 -4.37 12.52 4.55
C VAL A 40 -5.28 12.79 5.74
N GLU A 41 -5.19 13.96 6.38
CA GLU A 41 -6.06 14.34 7.49
C GLU A 41 -7.53 14.29 7.10
N ARG A 42 -7.91 14.90 5.97
CA ARG A 42 -9.29 14.91 5.46
C ARG A 42 -9.81 13.52 5.14
N ALA A 43 -8.97 12.64 4.59
CA ALA A 43 -9.37 11.28 4.19
C ALA A 43 -9.39 10.29 5.36
N THR A 44 -8.64 10.56 6.44
CA THR A 44 -8.44 9.63 7.56
C THR A 44 -9.74 9.07 8.14
N PRO A 45 -10.79 9.85 8.42
CA PRO A 45 -12.03 9.30 9.00
C PRO A 45 -12.69 8.23 8.14
N ILE A 46 -12.68 8.41 6.81
CA ILE A 46 -13.27 7.44 5.87
C ILE A 46 -12.35 6.24 5.68
N LEU A 47 -11.05 6.49 5.58
CA LEU A 47 -10.04 5.44 5.47
C LEU A 47 -10.08 4.50 6.68
N MET A 48 -10.14 5.05 7.89
CA MET A 48 -10.22 4.28 9.14
C MET A 48 -11.58 3.59 9.37
N ALA A 49 -12.61 3.89 8.56
CA ALA A 49 -13.83 3.08 8.54
C ALA A 49 -13.65 1.74 7.80
N MET A 50 -12.62 1.62 6.96
CA MET A 50 -12.30 0.41 6.17
C MET A 50 -11.03 -0.30 6.66
N GLY A 51 -10.23 0.36 7.50
CA GLY A 51 -8.93 -0.11 7.94
C GLY A 51 -8.75 0.00 9.44
N SER A 52 -7.81 -0.78 9.97
CA SER A 52 -7.40 -0.68 11.37
C SER A 52 -6.09 0.09 11.53
N GLU A 53 -5.40 0.40 10.43
CA GLU A 53 -4.07 0.98 10.44
C GLU A 53 -3.85 1.84 9.18
N LEU A 54 -3.36 3.05 9.38
CA LEU A 54 -3.00 3.98 8.31
C LEU A 54 -1.54 4.40 8.47
N ILE A 55 -0.74 4.14 7.44
CA ILE A 55 0.65 4.58 7.33
C ILE A 55 0.67 5.78 6.38
N ASN A 56 1.08 6.95 6.91
CA ASN A 56 1.41 8.08 6.06
C ASN A 56 2.74 7.78 5.34
N SER A 57 2.64 7.47 4.05
CA SER A 57 3.76 7.09 3.19
C SER A 57 4.56 8.30 2.68
N GLY A 58 4.13 9.51 3.04
CA GLY A 58 4.69 10.78 2.57
C GLY A 58 3.87 11.37 1.43
N GLY A 59 4.57 12.05 0.51
CA GLY A 59 3.94 12.87 -0.52
C GLY A 59 3.16 12.09 -1.60
N PRO A 60 2.55 12.81 -2.55
CA PRO A 60 1.75 12.22 -3.62
C PRO A 60 2.52 11.17 -4.44
N GLY A 61 1.92 10.00 -4.64
CA GLY A 61 2.51 8.86 -5.34
C GLY A 61 3.36 7.93 -4.46
N MET A 62 3.60 8.28 -3.19
CA MET A 62 4.45 7.47 -2.32
C MET A 62 3.81 6.18 -1.84
N GLY A 63 2.49 6.13 -1.66
CA GLY A 63 1.80 4.90 -1.25
C GLY A 63 2.04 3.78 -2.25
N ILE A 64 1.87 4.08 -3.55
CA ILE A 64 2.14 3.14 -4.65
C ILE A 64 3.61 2.72 -4.68
N ARG A 65 4.55 3.67 -4.52
CA ARG A 65 5.99 3.34 -4.50
C ARG A 65 6.33 2.40 -3.34
N VAL A 66 5.84 2.67 -2.14
CA VAL A 66 6.01 1.79 -0.98
C VAL A 66 5.42 0.41 -1.27
N LYS A 67 4.20 0.35 -1.82
CA LYS A 67 3.54 -0.92 -2.14
C LYS A 67 4.27 -1.72 -3.20
N LEU A 68 4.82 -1.06 -4.22
CA LEU A 68 5.61 -1.69 -5.28
C LEU A 68 6.86 -2.36 -4.69
N ILE A 69 7.59 -1.66 -3.83
CA ILE A 69 8.77 -2.23 -3.15
C ILE A 69 8.37 -3.40 -2.24
N ASN A 70 7.29 -3.25 -1.47
CA ASN A 70 6.77 -4.33 -0.62
C ASN A 70 6.46 -5.61 -1.43
N ASN A 71 5.76 -5.47 -2.56
CA ASN A 71 5.41 -6.61 -3.40
C ASN A 71 6.64 -7.22 -4.08
N TYR A 72 7.58 -6.39 -4.54
CA TYR A 72 8.85 -6.85 -5.12
C TYR A 72 9.64 -7.69 -4.11
N MET A 73 9.81 -7.21 -2.88
CA MET A 73 10.50 -7.95 -1.81
C MET A 73 9.81 -9.29 -1.53
N SER A 74 8.48 -9.31 -1.45
CA SER A 74 7.73 -10.55 -1.22
C SER A 74 7.96 -11.59 -2.32
N ILE A 75 7.97 -11.19 -3.59
CA ILE A 75 8.22 -12.10 -4.71
C ILE A 75 9.66 -12.62 -4.69
N ALA A 76 10.64 -11.75 -4.44
CA ALA A 76 12.04 -12.14 -4.35
C ALA A 76 12.28 -13.17 -3.22
N LEU A 77 11.70 -12.94 -2.04
CA LEU A 77 11.78 -13.87 -0.91
C LEU A 77 11.09 -15.20 -1.20
N ASN A 78 9.95 -15.19 -1.89
CA ASN A 78 9.27 -16.42 -2.28
C ASN A 78 10.13 -17.26 -3.25
N ALA A 79 10.75 -16.62 -4.25
CA ALA A 79 11.64 -17.32 -5.18
C ALA A 79 12.84 -17.95 -4.44
N LEU A 80 13.51 -17.17 -3.59
CA LEU A 80 14.62 -17.67 -2.76
C LEU A 80 14.18 -18.83 -1.87
N SER A 81 13.01 -18.72 -1.23
CA SER A 81 12.49 -19.78 -0.34
C SER A 81 12.19 -21.06 -1.10
N ALA A 82 11.67 -20.96 -2.33
CA ALA A 82 11.43 -22.11 -3.19
C ALA A 82 12.74 -22.80 -3.61
N GLU A 83 13.75 -22.03 -4.03
CA GLU A 83 15.08 -22.56 -4.38
C GLU A 83 15.74 -23.25 -3.17
N ALA A 84 15.66 -22.65 -1.99
CA ALA A 84 16.21 -23.22 -0.76
C ALA A 84 15.51 -24.53 -0.35
N ALA A 85 14.18 -24.61 -0.52
CA ALA A 85 13.44 -25.84 -0.23
C ALA A 85 13.87 -26.99 -1.15
N VAL A 86 14.02 -26.74 -2.45
CA VAL A 86 14.49 -27.75 -3.42
C VAL A 86 15.93 -28.18 -3.11
N LEU A 87 16.81 -27.24 -2.76
CA LEU A 87 18.19 -27.57 -2.39
C LEU A 87 18.24 -28.46 -1.14
N CYS A 88 17.35 -28.25 -0.17
CA CYS A 88 17.27 -29.06 1.05
C CYS A 88 16.92 -30.53 0.75
N GLU A 89 16.04 -30.79 -0.21
CA GLU A 89 15.68 -32.16 -0.62
C GLU A 89 16.77 -32.87 -1.42
N ALA A 90 17.65 -32.10 -2.08
CA ALA A 90 18.73 -32.63 -2.91
C ALA A 90 20.01 -32.97 -2.14
N LEU A 91 20.14 -32.49 -0.90
CA LEU A 91 21.23 -32.79 0.03
C LEU A 91 20.90 -33.97 0.93
#